data_AF-A0A937MLA6-F1
#
_entry.id   AF-A0A937MLA6-F1
#
_cell.length_a   1.000
_cell.length_b   1.000
_cell.length_c   1.000
_cell.angle_alpha   90.00
_cell.angle_beta   90.00
_cell.angle_gamma   90.00
#
_symmetry.space_group_name_H-M   'P 1'
#
loop_
_entity.id
_entity.type
_entity.pdbx_description
1 polymer ?
#
loop_
_entity_poly.entity_id
_entity_poly.type
_entity_poly.pdbx_seq_one_letter_code
_entity_poly.pdbx_strand_id
1 'polypeptide(L)' 'LMTCDVWEHAYYLDFQNRRPDYLQTFLDSLVNWDFAAENLANA' A
#
# COMPACT_ATOMS: atom_id res chain seq x y z
N LEU A 1 4.72 10.22 5.42
CA LEU A 1 5.16 8.94 6.03
C LEU A 1 5.08 7.79 5.03
N MET A 2 3.92 7.52 4.43
CA MET A 2 3.75 6.53 3.36
C MET A 2 2.51 6.85 2.49
N THR A 3 2.35 6.16 1.36
CA THR A 3 1.17 6.26 0.48
C THR A 3 0.81 4.88 -0.10
N CYS A 4 -0.45 4.69 -0.46
CA CYS A 4 -0.96 3.53 -1.19
C CYS A 4 -1.70 4.05 -2.43
N ASP A 5 -1.31 3.59 -3.62
CA ASP A 5 -1.97 4.00 -4.86
C ASP A 5 -3.29 3.21 -5.04
N VAL A 6 -4.40 3.92 -5.24
CA VAL A 6 -5.74 3.32 -5.42
C VAL A 6 -6.31 3.54 -6.82
N TRP A 7 -5.49 4.00 -7.77
CA TRP A 7 -5.86 3.99 -9.19
C TRP A 7 -6.01 2.54 -9.67
N GLU A 8 -6.98 2.28 -10.55
CA GLU A 8 -7.24 0.92 -11.02
C GLU A 8 -6.00 0.29 -11.65
N HIS A 9 -5.19 1.07 -12.38
CA HIS A 9 -3.95 0.54 -12.98
C HIS A 9 -2.93 0.02 -11.94
N ALA A 10 -3.03 0.40 -10.67
CA ALA A 10 -2.14 -0.07 -9.62
C ALA A 10 -2.46 -1.50 -9.14
N TYR A 11 -3.70 -1.98 -9.37
CA TYR A 11 -4.15 -3.27 -8.81
C TYR A 11 -5.04 -4.11 -9.73
N TYR A 12 -5.53 -3.58 -10.86
CA TYR A 12 -6.60 -4.22 -11.64
C TYR A 12 -6.15 -5.50 -12.34
N LEU A 13 -4.87 -5.64 -12.69
CA LEU A 13 -4.35 -6.87 -13.31
C LEU A 13 -4.40 -8.07 -12.36
N ASP A 14 -4.22 -7.83 -11.05
CA ASP A 14 -4.19 -8.90 -10.04
C ASP A 14 -5.53 -9.07 -9.32
N PHE A 15 -6.22 -7.96 -9.04
CA PHE A 15 -7.42 -7.93 -8.19
C PHE A 15 -8.70 -7.53 -8.91
N GLN A 16 -8.62 -6.99 -10.13
CA GLN A 16 -9.77 -6.47 -10.90
C GLN A 16 -10.62 -5.50 -10.06
N ASN A 17 -11.89 -5.79 -9.82
CA ASN A 17 -12.78 -4.95 -9.00
C ASN A 17 -12.61 -5.16 -7.49
N ARG A 18 -11.76 -6.10 -7.06
CA ARG A 18 -11.54 -6.46 -5.65
C ARG A 18 -10.51 -5.55 -4.98
N ARG A 19 -10.76 -4.23 -4.99
CA ARG A 19 -9.94 -3.25 -4.27
C ARG A 19 -9.72 -3.59 -2.78
N PRO A 20 -10.72 -4.11 -2.03
CA PRO A 20 -10.50 -4.50 -0.64
C PRO A 20 -9.39 -5.54 -0.46
N ASP A 21 -9.35 -6.57 -1.33
CA ASP A 21 -8.32 -7.62 -1.30
C ASP A 21 -6.91 -7.05 -1.58
N TYR A 22 -6.81 -6.08 -2.50
CA TYR A 22 -5.57 -5.36 -2.77
C TYR A 22 -5.07 -4.61 -1.53
N LEU A 23 -5.95 -3.84 -0.88
CA LEU A 23 -5.60 -3.06 0.31
C LEU A 23 -5.19 -3.95 1.48
N GLN A 24 -5.90 -5.08 1.67
CA GLN A 24 -5.54 -6.07 2.68
C GLN A 24 -4.13 -6.63 2.42
N THR A 25 -3.87 -7.06 1.18
CA THR A 25 -2.55 -7.59 0.79
C THR A 25 -1.45 -6.54 0.96
N PHE A 26 -1.72 -5.28 0.59
CA PHE A 26 -0.78 -4.19 0.71
C PHE A 26 -0.39 -3.97 2.18
N LEU A 27 -1.37 -3.84 3.08
CA LEU A 27 -1.14 -3.59 4.50
C LEU A 27 -0.49 -4.78 5.21
N ASP A 28 -0.91 -6.01 4.88
CA ASP A 28 -0.42 -7.21 5.57
C ASP A 28 0.99 -7.62 5.13
N SER A 29 1.35 -7.39 3.86
CA SER A 29 2.52 -8.03 3.26
C SER A 29 3.46 -7.11 2.48
N LEU A 30 3.03 -5.92 2.04
CA LEU A 30 3.82 -5.07 1.13
C LEU A 30 4.30 -3.76 1.75
N VAL A 31 3.64 -3.28 2.81
CA VAL A 31 4.01 -2.03 3.46
C VAL A 31 5.42 -2.11 4.06
N ASN A 32 6.24 -1.10 3.75
CA ASN A 32 7.52 -0.87 4.41
C ASN A 32 7.34 0.06 5.62
N TRP A 33 7.19 -0.55 6.81
CA TRP A 33 7.02 0.17 8.07
C TRP A 33 8.29 0.89 8.54
N ASP A 34 9.47 0.33 8.25
CA ASP A 34 10.75 0.92 8.65
C ASP A 34 10.94 2.28 7.97
N PHE A 35 10.63 2.37 6.67
CA PHE A 35 10.65 3.63 5.92
C PHE A 35 9.67 4.66 6.50
N ALA A 36 8.47 4.24 6.87
CA ALA A 36 7.47 5.13 7.46
C ALA A 36 7.94 5.66 8.84
N ALA A 37 8.57 4.81 9.64
CA ALA A 37 9.13 5.16 10.95
C ALA A 37 10.35 6.09 10.83
N GLU A 38 11.25 5.83 9.88
CA GLU A 38 12.40 6.70 9.59
C GLU A 38 11.94 8.11 9.18
N ASN A 39 10.97 8.19 8.27
CA ASN A 39 10.40 9.48 7.85
C ASN A 39 9.68 10.21 9.00
N LEU A 40 9.10 9.48 9.95
CA LEU A 40 8.47 10.09 11.13
C LEU A 40 9.50 10.63 12.10
N ALA A 41 10.60 9.91 12.32
CA ALA A 41 11.69 10.35 13.20
C ALA A 41 12.44 11.58 12.63
N ASN A 42 12.47 11.73 11.31
CA ASN A 42 13.12 12.85 10.62
C ASN A 42 12.20 14.07 10.40
N ALA A 43 10.93 13.99 10.79
CA ALA A 43 9.95 15.07 10.65
C ALA A 43 9.92 15.98 11.89
#